data_AF-A0A741SMY5-F1
#
_entry.id   AF-A0A741SMY5-F1
#
_cell.length_a   1.000
_cell.length_b   1.000
_cell.length_c   1.000
_cell.angle_alpha   90.00
_cell.angle_beta   90.00
_cell.angle_gamma   90.00
#
_symmetry.space_group_name_H-M   'P 1'
#
loop_
_entity.id
_entity.type
_entity.pdbx_description
1 polymer ?
#
loop_
_entity_poly.entity_id
_entity_poly.type
_entity_poly.pdbx_seq_one_letter_code
_entity_poly.pdbx_strand_id
1 'polypeptide(L)'
;PMREVLNYYYDDIKKSSALEKLNLVADGYFLVSAHREENVDSPEKLTSLIDILNSISEKYSLPVIVSTHPRTHNRMKNLNVTINNNISFMKPFGFFDYIFLQENAHVVLSDSGTITEESSILNFPALNLRDVHERPEGFEEAAVMFVGLNSERIFQAIEILREQKRGQGERDLYLVSDYSIDNVSLKVLRIIMSYTNFVNHKIWKKA
;
A
#
# COMPACT_ATOMS: atom_id res chain seq x y z
N PRO A 1 15.07 1.81 -2.53
CA PRO A 1 15.19 3.29 -2.49
C PRO A 1 14.02 4.00 -1.81
N MET A 2 12.94 3.29 -1.47
CA MET A 2 11.73 3.91 -0.92
C MET A 2 12.01 4.75 0.33
N ARG A 3 12.83 4.24 1.27
CA ARG A 3 13.21 4.98 2.49
C ARG A 3 13.92 6.29 2.20
N GLU A 4 14.86 6.30 1.24
CA GLU A 4 15.56 7.53 0.83
C GLU A 4 14.58 8.59 0.30
N VAL A 5 13.62 8.17 -0.54
CA VAL A 5 12.59 9.06 -1.09
C VAL A 5 11.65 9.57 0.01
N LEU A 6 11.17 8.68 0.88
CA LEU A 6 10.29 9.03 2.00
C LEU A 6 10.96 9.99 2.98
N ASN A 7 12.24 9.77 3.30
CA ASN A 7 13.01 10.66 4.16
C ASN A 7 13.21 12.04 3.51
N TYR A 8 13.56 12.07 2.22
CA TYR A 8 13.79 13.32 1.49
C TYR A 8 12.53 14.19 1.41
N TYR A 9 11.36 13.58 1.20
CA TYR A 9 10.07 14.29 1.07
C TYR A 9 9.24 14.30 2.36
N TYR A 10 9.81 13.95 3.52
CA TYR A 10 9.06 13.80 4.76
C TYR A 10 8.25 15.07 5.12
N ASP A 11 8.88 16.23 5.05
CA ASP A 11 8.23 17.50 5.39
C ASP A 11 7.10 17.86 4.42
N ASP A 12 7.21 17.48 3.15
CA ASP A 12 6.17 17.75 2.14
C ASP A 12 4.99 16.79 2.29
N ILE A 13 5.25 15.52 2.65
CA ILE A 13 4.22 14.56 3.03
C ILE A 13 3.43 15.07 4.23
N LYS A 14 4.10 15.56 5.28
CA LYS A 14 3.44 16.08 6.49
C LYS A 14 2.65 17.38 6.27
N LYS A 15 2.90 18.12 5.19
CA LYS A 15 2.13 19.30 4.79
C LYS A 15 0.88 18.95 3.95
N SER A 16 0.66 17.68 3.62
CA SER A 16 -0.53 17.28 2.87
C SER A 16 -1.81 17.67 3.63
N SER A 17 -2.75 18.26 2.90
CA SER A 17 -4.08 18.61 3.40
C SER A 17 -5.14 17.56 2.99
N ALA A 18 -4.72 16.33 2.67
CA ALA A 18 -5.61 15.32 2.09
C ALA A 18 -6.77 14.94 3.03
N LEU A 19 -6.51 14.83 4.35
CA LEU A 19 -7.56 14.57 5.34
C LEU A 19 -8.64 15.65 5.32
N GLU A 20 -8.24 16.93 5.35
CA GLU A 20 -9.18 18.06 5.30
C GLU A 20 -9.98 18.09 4.00
N LYS A 21 -9.30 17.92 2.85
CA LYS A 21 -9.95 17.90 1.53
C LYS A 21 -11.00 16.81 1.39
N LEU A 22 -10.81 15.68 2.08
CA LEU A 22 -11.70 14.53 2.05
C LEU A 22 -12.66 14.47 3.25
N ASN A 23 -12.60 15.44 4.17
CA ASN A 23 -13.32 15.44 5.45
C ASN A 23 -13.10 14.15 6.26
N LEU A 24 -11.85 13.69 6.32
CA LEU A 24 -11.44 12.49 7.06
C LEU A 24 -10.74 12.88 8.36
N VAL A 25 -10.80 11.97 9.32
CA VAL A 25 -10.06 12.06 10.59
C VAL A 25 -9.02 10.95 10.61
N ALA A 26 -7.85 11.23 11.17
CA ALA A 26 -6.81 10.21 11.35
C ALA A 26 -7.36 9.01 12.16
N ASP A 27 -6.98 7.80 11.78
CA ASP A 27 -7.50 6.52 12.30
C ASP A 27 -9.02 6.32 12.10
N GLY A 28 -9.67 7.18 11.31
CA GLY A 28 -11.11 7.22 11.12
C GLY A 28 -11.58 6.78 9.73
N TYR A 29 -10.75 6.05 8.95
CA TYR A 29 -11.12 5.56 7.62
C TYR A 29 -10.24 4.40 7.18
N PHE A 30 -10.71 3.59 6.25
CA PHE A 30 -9.90 2.60 5.55
C PHE A 30 -9.39 3.17 4.23
N LEU A 31 -8.14 2.87 3.88
CA LEU A 31 -7.58 3.20 2.58
C LEU A 31 -7.36 1.92 1.78
N VAL A 32 -7.88 1.87 0.57
CA VAL A 32 -7.82 0.70 -0.29
C VAL A 32 -7.14 1.06 -1.59
N SER A 33 -6.17 0.24 -2.01
CA SER A 33 -5.55 0.32 -3.33
C SER A 33 -5.67 -1.03 -4.01
N ALA A 34 -6.43 -1.05 -5.11
CA ALA A 34 -6.67 -2.22 -5.94
C ALA A 34 -6.44 -1.85 -7.40
N HIS A 35 -5.30 -2.25 -7.94
CA HIS A 35 -4.86 -1.91 -9.30
C HIS A 35 -4.43 -3.11 -10.13
N ARG A 36 -4.18 -4.28 -9.52
CA ARG A 36 -3.68 -5.44 -10.24
C ARG A 36 -4.79 -6.11 -11.03
N GLU A 37 -4.50 -6.44 -12.29
CA GLU A 37 -5.43 -7.16 -13.17
C GLU A 37 -5.94 -8.44 -12.50
N GLU A 38 -5.08 -9.14 -11.76
CA GLU A 38 -5.45 -10.35 -11.02
C GLU A 38 -6.57 -10.16 -9.99
N ASN A 39 -6.86 -8.94 -9.54
CA ASN A 39 -7.94 -8.60 -8.61
C ASN A 39 -9.10 -7.86 -9.27
N VAL A 40 -8.86 -7.12 -10.36
CA VAL A 40 -9.85 -6.20 -10.98
C VAL A 40 -10.31 -6.62 -12.38
N ASP A 41 -9.73 -7.65 -12.98
CA ASP A 41 -10.10 -8.14 -14.32
C ASP A 41 -11.15 -9.26 -14.31
N SER A 42 -11.18 -10.07 -13.25
CA SER A 42 -12.23 -11.07 -13.04
C SER A 42 -13.46 -10.42 -12.39
N PRO A 43 -14.66 -10.52 -13.00
CA PRO A 43 -15.91 -10.08 -12.39
C PRO A 43 -16.14 -10.67 -11.00
N GLU A 44 -15.76 -11.94 -10.79
CA GLU A 44 -15.94 -12.67 -9.54
C GLU A 44 -15.07 -12.07 -8.42
N LYS A 45 -13.78 -11.80 -8.71
CA LYS A 45 -12.86 -11.18 -7.75
C LYS A 45 -13.22 -9.72 -7.46
N LEU A 46 -13.63 -8.97 -8.47
CA LEU A 46 -14.08 -7.59 -8.28
C LEU A 46 -15.36 -7.53 -7.44
N THR A 47 -16.29 -8.46 -7.64
CA THR A 47 -17.50 -8.60 -6.80
C THR A 47 -17.09 -8.95 -5.36
N SER A 48 -16.20 -9.93 -5.19
CA SER A 48 -15.70 -10.32 -3.86
C SER A 48 -15.02 -9.17 -3.12
N LEU A 49 -14.21 -8.36 -3.81
CA LEU A 49 -13.61 -7.16 -3.25
C LEU A 49 -14.70 -6.17 -2.79
N ILE A 50 -15.69 -5.88 -3.63
CA ILE A 50 -16.78 -4.95 -3.29
C ILE A 50 -17.58 -5.44 -2.08
N ASP A 51 -17.90 -6.74 -2.02
CA ASP A 51 -18.59 -7.34 -0.88
C ASP A 51 -17.79 -7.22 0.42
N ILE A 52 -16.47 -7.41 0.34
CA ILE A 52 -15.55 -7.19 1.46
C ILE A 52 -15.57 -5.71 1.88
N LEU A 53 -15.48 -4.77 0.94
CA LEU A 53 -15.50 -3.33 1.25
C LEU A 53 -16.82 -2.90 1.87
N ASN A 54 -17.95 -3.40 1.37
CA ASN A 54 -19.26 -3.19 1.97
C ASN A 54 -19.31 -3.71 3.41
N SER A 55 -18.83 -4.94 3.62
CA SER A 55 -18.80 -5.57 4.95
C SER A 55 -17.93 -4.80 5.93
N ILE A 56 -16.77 -4.28 5.50
CA ILE A 56 -15.89 -3.42 6.31
C ILE A 56 -16.62 -2.13 6.68
N SER A 57 -17.19 -1.46 5.68
CA SER A 57 -17.93 -0.22 5.85
C SER A 57 -19.10 -0.38 6.83
N GLU A 58 -19.85 -1.47 6.72
CA GLU A 58 -20.98 -1.77 7.62
C GLU A 58 -20.53 -2.10 9.04
N LYS A 59 -19.53 -2.99 9.19
CA LYS A 59 -19.06 -3.45 10.51
C LYS A 59 -18.46 -2.31 11.33
N TYR A 60 -17.62 -1.49 10.71
CA TYR A 60 -16.89 -0.44 11.43
C TYR A 60 -17.56 0.93 11.36
N SER A 61 -18.54 1.12 10.47
CA SER A 61 -19.20 2.42 10.25
C SER A 61 -18.21 3.55 9.93
N LEU A 62 -17.10 3.22 9.27
CA LEU A 62 -16.06 4.16 8.84
C LEU A 62 -16.06 4.33 7.31
N PRO A 63 -15.67 5.52 6.80
CA PRO A 63 -15.41 5.71 5.38
C PRO A 63 -14.37 4.73 4.82
N VAL A 64 -14.59 4.28 3.59
CA VAL A 64 -13.64 3.45 2.83
C VAL A 64 -13.24 4.20 1.58
N ILE A 65 -11.98 4.63 1.52
CA ILE A 65 -11.43 5.39 0.40
C ILE A 65 -10.71 4.43 -0.54
N VAL A 66 -11.24 4.26 -1.75
CA VAL A 66 -10.68 3.34 -2.74
C VAL A 66 -9.94 4.12 -3.82
N SER A 67 -8.61 4.09 -3.79
CA SER A 67 -7.77 4.56 -4.88
C SER A 67 -7.75 3.49 -5.97
N THR A 68 -8.35 3.78 -7.13
CA THR A 68 -8.35 2.82 -8.25
C THR A 68 -8.25 3.51 -9.60
N HIS A 69 -7.87 2.74 -10.63
CA HIS A 69 -7.79 3.26 -11.99
C HIS A 69 -9.21 3.48 -12.56
N PRO A 70 -9.45 4.51 -13.39
CA PRO A 70 -10.75 4.75 -14.02
C PRO A 70 -11.35 3.52 -14.76
N ARG A 71 -10.48 2.64 -15.27
CA ARG A 71 -10.90 1.37 -15.90
C ARG A 71 -11.66 0.46 -14.92
N THR A 72 -11.14 0.29 -13.70
CA THR A 72 -11.77 -0.49 -12.65
C THR A 72 -13.10 0.15 -12.24
N HIS A 73 -13.12 1.47 -12.06
CA HIS A 73 -14.36 2.20 -11.79
C HIS A 73 -15.43 1.96 -12.86
N ASN A 74 -15.06 1.98 -14.15
CA ASN A 74 -16.02 1.72 -15.22
C ASN A 74 -16.51 0.28 -15.25
N ARG A 75 -15.65 -0.69 -14.92
CA ARG A 75 -16.07 -2.10 -14.80
C ARG A 75 -17.08 -2.31 -13.67
N MET A 76 -16.89 -1.64 -12.54
CA MET A 76 -17.83 -1.70 -11.43
C MET A 76 -19.23 -1.22 -11.80
N LYS A 77 -19.36 -0.22 -12.67
CA LYS A 77 -20.68 0.24 -13.16
C LYS A 77 -21.44 -0.82 -13.97
N ASN A 78 -20.73 -1.80 -14.53
CA ASN A 78 -21.32 -2.89 -15.30
C ASN A 78 -21.64 -4.11 -14.43
N LEU A 79 -21.20 -4.12 -13.17
CA LEU A 79 -21.56 -5.15 -12.20
C LEU A 79 -22.84 -4.72 -11.49
N ASN A 80 -23.81 -5.63 -11.35
CA ASN A 80 -25.05 -5.40 -10.59
C ASN A 80 -24.79 -5.52 -9.08
N VAL A 81 -23.83 -4.76 -8.56
CA VAL A 81 -23.41 -4.76 -7.15
C VAL A 81 -23.86 -3.48 -6.47
N THR A 82 -24.35 -3.61 -5.24
CA THR A 82 -24.69 -2.46 -4.40
C THR A 82 -23.43 -2.00 -3.69
N ILE A 83 -23.16 -0.70 -3.72
CA ILE A 83 -21.99 -0.10 -3.05
C ILE A 83 -22.52 0.74 -1.89
N ASN A 84 -21.98 0.53 -0.70
CA ASN A 84 -22.31 1.32 0.48
C ASN A 84 -21.93 2.80 0.27
N ASN A 85 -22.79 3.72 0.71
CA ASN A 85 -22.59 5.17 0.54
C ASN A 85 -21.31 5.71 1.23
N ASN A 86 -20.78 4.98 2.22
CA ASN A 86 -19.53 5.33 2.89
C ASN A 86 -18.28 4.91 2.09
N ILE A 87 -18.44 4.24 0.94
CA ILE A 87 -17.33 3.85 0.06
C ILE A 87 -17.18 4.90 -1.04
N SER A 88 -16.00 5.51 -1.10
CA SER A 88 -15.67 6.54 -2.09
C SER A 88 -14.58 6.05 -3.03
N PHE A 89 -14.92 5.90 -4.31
CA PHE A 89 -13.95 5.57 -5.36
C PHE A 89 -13.30 6.84 -5.90
N MET A 90 -11.97 6.90 -5.80
CA MET A 90 -11.19 8.08 -6.14
C MET A 90 -10.19 7.76 -7.25
N LYS A 91 -9.83 8.79 -8.01
CA LYS A 91 -8.69 8.72 -8.92
C LYS A 91 -7.41 8.50 -8.10
N PRO A 92 -6.35 7.91 -8.69
CA PRO A 92 -5.09 7.74 -8.00
C PRO A 92 -4.58 9.05 -7.41
N PHE A 93 -4.21 9.02 -6.14
CA PHE A 93 -3.68 10.17 -5.42
C PHE A 93 -2.25 10.50 -5.86
N GLY A 94 -1.85 11.77 -5.71
CA GLY A 94 -0.45 12.16 -5.79
C GLY A 94 0.36 11.53 -4.66
N PHE A 95 1.67 11.36 -4.86
CA PHE A 95 2.55 10.67 -3.92
C PHE A 95 2.43 11.18 -2.47
N PHE A 96 2.51 12.49 -2.25
CA PHE A 96 2.45 13.06 -0.90
C PHE A 96 1.11 12.80 -0.21
N ASP A 97 0.00 13.06 -0.90
CA ASP A 97 -1.34 12.81 -0.37
C ASP A 97 -1.56 11.32 -0.09
N TYR A 98 -1.07 10.43 -0.95
CA TYR A 98 -1.22 9.00 -0.77
C TYR A 98 -0.47 8.48 0.45
N ILE A 99 0.82 8.82 0.60
CA ILE A 99 1.61 8.42 1.77
C ILE A 99 0.99 9.00 3.05
N PHE A 100 0.59 10.27 3.03
CA PHE A 100 -0.06 10.90 4.17
C PHE A 100 -1.37 10.19 4.55
N LEU A 101 -2.17 9.78 3.56
CA LEU A 101 -3.37 9.00 3.80
C LEU A 101 -3.06 7.57 4.29
N GLN A 102 -1.95 6.95 3.89
CA GLN A 102 -1.56 5.62 4.40
C GLN A 102 -1.19 5.68 5.89
N GLU A 103 -0.35 6.65 6.28
CA GLU A 103 0.09 6.82 7.69
C GLU A 103 -1.09 7.08 8.64
N ASN A 104 -2.16 7.72 8.15
CA ASN A 104 -3.31 8.13 8.93
C ASN A 104 -4.54 7.22 8.76
N ALA A 105 -4.49 6.19 7.91
CA ALA A 105 -5.61 5.27 7.76
C ALA A 105 -5.75 4.37 9.00
N HIS A 106 -6.96 3.91 9.29
CA HIS A 106 -7.22 2.88 10.29
C HIS A 106 -6.50 1.59 9.95
N VAL A 107 -6.73 1.07 8.75
CA VAL A 107 -5.95 0.01 8.12
C VAL A 107 -5.87 0.29 6.62
N VAL A 108 -4.69 0.06 6.04
CA VAL A 108 -4.50 0.11 4.59
C VAL A 108 -4.66 -1.28 3.99
N LEU A 109 -5.54 -1.45 3.00
CA LEU A 109 -5.70 -2.70 2.26
C LEU A 109 -5.12 -2.48 0.86
N SER A 110 -4.08 -3.22 0.47
CA SER A 110 -3.42 -2.96 -0.80
C SER A 110 -2.96 -4.21 -1.54
N ASP A 111 -3.08 -4.16 -2.87
CA ASP A 111 -2.40 -5.08 -3.80
C ASP A 111 -1.13 -4.49 -4.42
N SER A 112 -0.66 -3.34 -3.93
CA SER A 112 0.59 -2.73 -4.37
C SER A 112 1.78 -3.62 -4.01
N GLY A 113 2.76 -3.70 -4.93
CA GLY A 113 4.03 -4.37 -4.64
C GLY A 113 4.92 -3.62 -3.66
N THR A 114 4.61 -2.34 -3.38
CA THR A 114 5.36 -1.48 -2.46
C THR A 114 4.76 -1.38 -1.06
N ILE A 115 3.54 -1.91 -0.83
CA ILE A 115 2.86 -1.77 0.46
C ILE A 115 3.70 -2.34 1.61
N THR A 116 4.41 -3.44 1.36
CA THR A 116 5.28 -4.08 2.35
C THR A 116 6.47 -3.19 2.73
N GLU A 117 7.08 -2.50 1.76
CA GLU A 117 8.14 -1.52 2.03
C GLU A 117 7.59 -0.31 2.78
N GLU A 118 6.50 0.29 2.28
CA GLU A 118 5.88 1.49 2.84
C GLU A 118 5.43 1.27 4.29
N SER A 119 4.68 0.19 4.54
CA SER A 119 4.19 -0.19 5.88
C SER A 119 5.34 -0.40 6.86
N SER A 120 6.40 -1.12 6.44
CA SER A 120 7.56 -1.37 7.32
C SER A 120 8.32 -0.09 7.67
N ILE A 121 8.54 0.78 6.67
CA ILE A 121 9.32 2.02 6.82
C ILE A 121 8.55 3.04 7.66
N LEU A 122 7.25 3.22 7.40
CA LEU A 122 6.42 4.26 8.00
C LEU A 122 5.64 3.78 9.22
N ASN A 123 5.64 2.46 9.48
CA ASN A 123 4.99 1.82 10.62
C ASN A 123 3.49 2.17 10.72
N PHE A 124 2.74 1.85 9.68
CA PHE A 124 1.27 1.93 9.68
C PHE A 124 0.64 0.54 9.50
N PRO A 125 -0.59 0.28 9.96
CA PRO A 125 -1.21 -1.03 9.83
C PRO A 125 -1.66 -1.32 8.40
N ALA A 126 -1.28 -2.48 7.85
CA ALA A 126 -1.61 -2.83 6.48
C ALA A 126 -1.85 -4.32 6.22
N LEU A 127 -2.74 -4.56 5.26
CA LEU A 127 -3.11 -5.86 4.73
C LEU A 127 -2.66 -5.99 3.27
N ASN A 128 -2.06 -7.13 2.94
CA ASN A 128 -1.73 -7.48 1.57
C ASN A 128 -2.85 -8.34 0.97
N LEU A 129 -3.49 -7.81 -0.08
CA LEU A 129 -4.64 -8.42 -0.76
C LEU A 129 -4.28 -9.42 -1.86
N ARG A 130 -2.99 -9.73 -2.06
CA ARG A 130 -2.55 -10.60 -3.16
C ARG A 130 -2.65 -12.07 -2.80
N ASP A 131 -2.75 -12.91 -3.82
CA ASP A 131 -2.72 -14.37 -3.68
C ASP A 131 -1.28 -14.92 -3.59
N VAL A 132 -0.28 -14.14 -4.04
CA VAL A 132 1.15 -14.46 -3.97
C VAL A 132 1.97 -13.21 -3.65
N HIS A 133 3.17 -13.40 -3.07
CA HIS A 133 4.07 -12.30 -2.73
C HIS A 133 5.52 -12.55 -3.16
N GLU A 134 6.24 -11.46 -3.45
CA GLU A 134 7.66 -11.46 -3.86
C GLU A 134 8.62 -10.89 -2.80
N ARG A 135 8.13 -10.56 -1.60
CA ARG A 135 8.88 -9.86 -0.54
C ARG A 135 9.03 -10.69 0.75
N PRO A 136 9.71 -11.85 0.71
CA PRO A 136 9.86 -12.71 1.91
C PRO A 136 10.38 -11.95 3.13
N GLU A 137 11.34 -11.04 2.93
CA GLU A 137 11.94 -10.22 3.98
C GLU A 137 10.91 -9.37 4.74
N GLY A 138 9.82 -8.96 4.08
CA GLY A 138 8.76 -8.21 4.72
C GLY A 138 7.79 -9.06 5.53
N PHE A 139 7.59 -10.33 5.14
CA PHE A 139 6.73 -11.26 5.88
C PHE A 139 7.46 -11.94 7.04
N GLU A 140 8.79 -12.06 6.95
CA GLU A 140 9.64 -12.49 8.08
C GLU A 140 9.51 -11.53 9.27
N GLU A 141 9.44 -10.23 9.01
CA GLU A 141 9.19 -9.19 10.04
C GLU A 141 7.70 -8.86 10.24
N ALA A 142 6.80 -9.61 9.58
CA ALA A 142 5.35 -9.40 9.62
C ALA A 142 4.91 -7.94 9.33
N ALA A 143 5.63 -7.21 8.48
CA ALA A 143 5.38 -5.80 8.20
C ALA A 143 3.99 -5.51 7.62
N VAL A 144 3.35 -6.52 7.02
CA VAL A 144 1.95 -6.54 6.58
C VAL A 144 1.37 -7.92 6.84
N MET A 145 0.07 -8.02 7.07
CA MET A 145 -0.60 -9.31 7.14
C MET A 145 -1.03 -9.79 5.75
N PHE A 146 -0.62 -11.00 5.36
CA PHE A 146 -1.00 -11.62 4.09
C PHE A 146 -2.38 -12.26 4.19
N VAL A 147 -3.38 -11.69 3.52
CA VAL A 147 -4.79 -12.10 3.71
C VAL A 147 -5.50 -12.46 2.40
N GLY A 148 -4.95 -12.06 1.25
CA GLY A 148 -5.62 -12.21 -0.04
C GLY A 148 -6.99 -11.53 -0.06
N LEU A 149 -7.92 -12.05 -0.87
CA LEU A 149 -9.33 -11.64 -0.86
C LEU A 149 -10.20 -12.57 0.01
N ASN A 150 -9.71 -12.96 1.19
CA ASN A 150 -10.46 -13.78 2.13
C ASN A 150 -11.09 -12.90 3.22
N SER A 151 -12.42 -12.76 3.20
CA SER A 151 -13.18 -11.91 4.13
C SER A 151 -12.91 -12.25 5.61
N GLU A 152 -12.94 -13.53 5.99
CA GLU A 152 -12.70 -13.96 7.37
C GLU A 152 -11.30 -13.56 7.85
N ARG A 153 -10.28 -13.80 7.03
CA ARG A 153 -8.90 -13.44 7.35
C ARG A 153 -8.70 -11.92 7.43
N ILE A 154 -9.33 -11.16 6.54
CA ILE A 154 -9.30 -9.69 6.59
C ILE A 154 -9.85 -9.20 7.93
N PHE A 155 -11.01 -9.69 8.38
CA PHE A 155 -11.56 -9.26 9.65
C PHE A 155 -10.71 -9.68 10.85
N GLN A 156 -10.18 -10.90 10.86
CA GLN A 156 -9.24 -11.35 11.91
C GLN A 156 -7.99 -10.46 11.97
N ALA A 157 -7.44 -10.13 10.80
CA ALA A 157 -6.25 -9.29 10.70
C ALA A 157 -6.52 -7.84 11.13
N ILE A 158 -7.67 -7.26 10.80
CA ILE A 158 -8.05 -5.91 11.26
C ILE A 158 -8.12 -5.86 12.79
N GLU A 159 -8.70 -6.88 13.46
CA GLU A 159 -8.74 -6.90 14.93
C GLU A 159 -7.33 -6.99 15.55
N ILE A 160 -6.41 -7.74 14.94
CA ILE A 160 -5.01 -7.81 15.38
C ILE A 160 -4.32 -6.44 15.18
N LEU A 161 -4.49 -5.84 14.01
CA LEU A 161 -3.86 -4.58 13.63
C LEU A 161 -4.39 -3.37 14.40
N ARG A 162 -5.59 -3.43 14.97
CA ARG A 162 -6.16 -2.36 15.80
C ARG A 162 -5.28 -2.01 17.00
N GLU A 163 -4.60 -3.00 17.56
CA GLU A 163 -3.74 -2.82 18.74
C GLU A 163 -2.27 -2.50 18.35
N GLN A 164 -1.95 -2.45 17.05
CA GLN A 164 -0.59 -2.19 16.58
C GLN A 164 -0.19 -0.72 16.81
N LYS A 165 0.97 -0.51 17.42
CA LYS A 165 1.60 0.81 17.54
C LYS A 165 2.05 1.34 16.19
N ARG A 166 1.81 2.64 15.97
CA ARG A 166 2.02 3.30 14.69
C ARG A 166 2.93 4.54 14.80
N GLY A 167 3.55 4.92 13.68
CA GLY A 167 4.44 6.08 13.57
C GLY A 167 5.90 5.81 13.96
N GLN A 168 6.70 6.88 14.08
CA GLN A 168 8.16 6.78 14.25
C GLN A 168 8.65 6.61 15.70
N GLY A 169 7.77 6.74 16.70
CA GLY A 169 8.14 6.69 18.11
C GLY A 169 8.25 5.26 18.65
N GLU A 170 7.12 4.60 18.81
CA GLU A 170 7.03 3.22 19.29
C GLU A 170 6.55 2.29 18.17
N ARG A 171 7.17 1.10 18.08
CA ARG A 171 6.81 0.06 17.13
C ARG A 171 6.86 -1.32 17.78
N ASP A 172 5.92 -2.18 17.44
CA ASP A 172 5.86 -3.55 17.97
C ASP A 172 6.72 -4.53 17.17
N LEU A 173 6.78 -4.33 15.84
CA LEU A 173 7.53 -5.15 14.89
C LEU A 173 8.75 -4.39 14.38
N TYR A 174 9.86 -5.05 14.10
CA TYR A 174 11.07 -4.36 13.63
C TYR A 174 10.92 -3.79 12.21
N LEU A 175 11.75 -2.80 11.91
CA LEU A 175 11.95 -2.37 10.54
C LEU A 175 12.69 -3.48 9.80
N VAL A 176 12.18 -3.88 8.63
CA VAL A 176 12.89 -4.82 7.76
C VAL A 176 14.27 -4.25 7.44
N SER A 177 15.31 -5.01 7.79
CA SER A 177 16.71 -4.56 7.71
C SER A 177 17.07 -4.07 6.30
N ASP A 178 16.58 -4.78 5.28
CA ASP A 178 16.88 -4.46 3.88
C ASP A 178 16.21 -3.17 3.41
N TYR A 179 15.13 -2.77 4.06
CA TYR A 179 14.41 -1.52 3.78
C TYR A 179 14.98 -0.33 4.56
N SER A 180 15.88 -0.57 5.52
CA SER A 180 16.49 0.46 6.37
C SER A 180 17.54 1.33 5.66
N ILE A 181 17.93 0.97 4.44
CA ILE A 181 18.97 1.64 3.67
C ILE A 181 18.42 2.91 2.99
N ASP A 182 19.10 4.04 3.19
CA ASP A 182 18.69 5.37 2.72
C ASP A 182 19.69 6.06 1.76
N ASN A 183 20.69 5.32 1.27
CA ASN A 183 21.71 5.84 0.34
C ASN A 183 21.78 5.05 -0.98
N VAL A 184 20.63 4.55 -1.43
CA VAL A 184 20.53 3.67 -2.60
C VAL A 184 20.95 4.40 -3.87
N SER A 185 20.58 5.68 -4.03
CA SER A 185 20.97 6.49 -5.19
C SER A 185 22.50 6.52 -5.40
N LEU A 186 23.25 6.72 -4.32
CA LEU A 186 24.72 6.74 -4.33
C LEU A 186 25.31 5.38 -4.68
N LYS A 187 24.72 4.29 -4.17
CA LYS A 187 25.15 2.92 -4.49
C LYS A 187 24.95 2.63 -5.98
N VAL A 188 23.78 2.96 -6.52
CA VAL A 188 23.44 2.75 -7.93
C VAL A 188 24.38 3.51 -8.85
N LEU A 189 24.67 4.79 -8.56
CA LEU A 189 25.64 5.57 -9.33
C LEU A 189 27.02 4.91 -9.37
N ARG A 190 27.53 4.46 -8.21
CA ARG A 190 28.84 3.79 -8.12
C ARG A 190 28.86 2.45 -8.85
N ILE A 191 27.77 1.68 -8.81
CA ILE A 191 27.65 0.40 -9.52
C ILE A 191 27.64 0.64 -11.04
N ILE A 192 26.81 1.56 -11.53
CA ILE A 192 26.73 1.86 -12.97
C ILE A 192 28.10 2.31 -13.49
N MET A 193 28.73 3.28 -12.81
CA MET A 193 30.04 3.80 -13.23
C MET A 193 31.12 2.72 -13.21
N SER A 194 31.15 1.84 -12.21
CA SER A 194 32.20 0.81 -12.09
C SER A 194 32.00 -0.37 -13.05
N TYR A 195 30.76 -0.76 -13.36
CA TYR A 195 30.48 -1.93 -14.22
C TYR A 195 30.37 -1.60 -15.71
N THR A 196 30.23 -0.33 -16.11
CA THR A 196 30.02 0.05 -17.53
C THR A 196 31.10 -0.52 -18.45
N ASN A 197 32.38 -0.29 -18.16
CA ASN A 197 33.48 -0.78 -18.99
C ASN A 197 33.63 -2.31 -18.88
N PHE A 198 33.40 -2.88 -17.69
CA PHE A 198 33.43 -4.33 -17.49
C PHE A 198 32.40 -5.03 -18.39
N VAL A 199 31.15 -4.56 -18.41
CA VAL A 199 30.07 -5.13 -19.22
C VAL A 199 30.36 -4.95 -20.72
N ASN A 200 30.81 -3.77 -21.15
CA ASN A 200 31.16 -3.50 -22.54
C ASN A 200 32.23 -4.47 -23.07
N HIS A 201 33.30 -4.70 -22.30
CA HIS A 201 34.38 -5.60 -22.72
C HIS A 201 34.02 -7.08 -22.56
N LYS A 202 33.44 -7.49 -21.43
CA LYS A 202 33.27 -8.91 -21.11
C LYS A 202 32.04 -9.53 -21.75
N ILE A 203 30.93 -8.80 -21.79
CA ILE A 203 29.65 -9.27 -22.34
C ILE A 203 29.55 -8.92 -23.81
N TRP A 204 29.68 -7.63 -24.14
CA TRP A 204 29.41 -7.14 -25.49
C TRP A 204 30.59 -7.21 -26.46
N LYS A 205 31.80 -7.54 -25.98
CA LYS A 205 33.04 -7.58 -26.78
C LYS A 205 33.29 -6.29 -27.57
N LYS A 206 32.87 -5.14 -27.02
CA LYS A 206 33.20 -3.84 -27.61
C LYS A 206 34.71 -3.61 -27.49
N ALA A 207 35.29 -3.05 -28.54
CA ALA A 207 36.71 -2.73 -28.64
C ALA A 207 37.12 -1.65 -27.63
#